data_AF-A0A2K2FB49-F1
#
_entry.id   AF-A0A2K2FB49-F1
#
_cell.length_a   1.000
_cell.length_b   1.000
_cell.length_c   1.000
_cell.angle_alpha   90.00
_cell.angle_beta   90.00
_cell.angle_gamma   90.00
#
_symmetry.space_group_name_H-M   'P 1'
#
loop_
_entity.id
_entity.type
_entity.pdbx_description
1 polymer ?
#
loop_
_entity_poly.entity_id
_entity_poly.type
_entity_poly.pdbx_seq_one_letter_code
_entity_poly.pdbx_strand_id
1 'polypeptide(L)'
;MKEPGKAAQSKSYMWLYRTSGEAKKQIVLYDYQPDRRHTRPKEFLEGFSGYLHADGYEGYHKLPENIMIVGCLAHLRRKFFDGLKILPEEKKKDSLLLKGVEYCDRLFRYEREFALLETDERLERRQRISKPLFEEFYSWIEGLNVLPGSTLGKAVHYARVQRKYIERYLTDGRLEISNNRAERSIKPFVIGRKNWLFSYTPAGARASAVYYSIVITAIENGLNPYEYLKWVLTQMPNLGKPGYASSVEELLPCSEVLPKEVYAPFSKKEPEQYAVVSKVL
;
A
#
# COMPACT_ATOMS: atom_id res chain seq x y z
N MET A 1 -18.29 8.13 13.53
CA MET A 1 -17.75 7.51 14.76
C MET A 1 -18.15 8.36 15.95
N LYS A 2 -18.44 7.79 17.13
CA LYS A 2 -18.73 8.57 18.35
C LYS A 2 -17.42 9.03 19.00
N GLU A 3 -16.92 10.19 18.58
CA GLU A 3 -15.72 10.81 19.15
C GLU A 3 -16.12 11.96 20.10
N PRO A 4 -15.50 12.10 21.29
CA PRO A 4 -15.71 13.28 22.14
C PRO A 4 -15.35 14.56 21.38
N GLY A 5 -16.24 15.56 21.41
CA GLY A 5 -16.01 16.85 20.74
C GLY A 5 -16.19 16.87 19.22
N LYS A 6 -16.78 15.81 18.64
CA LYS A 6 -17.00 15.72 17.19
C LYS A 6 -18.38 15.17 16.85
N ALA A 7 -18.98 15.70 15.78
CA ALA A 7 -20.24 15.16 15.27
C ALA A 7 -20.07 13.69 14.85
N ALA A 8 -21.08 12.85 15.10
CA ALA A 8 -21.03 11.43 14.79
C ALA A 8 -20.77 11.10 13.30
N GLN A 9 -21.04 12.05 12.41
CA GLN A 9 -20.83 11.98 10.95
C GLN A 9 -19.42 12.37 10.50
N SER A 10 -18.55 12.78 11.43
CA SER A 10 -17.18 13.19 11.11
C SER A 10 -16.37 12.03 10.52
N LYS A 11 -15.59 12.31 9.47
CA LYS A 11 -14.67 11.34 8.88
C LYS A 11 -13.46 11.14 9.80
N SER A 12 -13.13 9.88 10.04
CA SER A 12 -11.88 9.42 10.66
C SER A 12 -11.12 8.53 9.69
N TYR A 13 -9.83 8.33 9.94
CA TYR A 13 -8.92 7.71 8.98
C TYR A 13 -8.17 6.55 9.63
N MET A 14 -7.98 5.48 8.85
CA MET A 14 -7.05 4.40 9.19
C MET A 14 -5.87 4.54 8.25
N TRP A 15 -4.73 4.92 8.81
CA TRP A 15 -3.47 4.98 8.10
C TRP A 15 -2.83 3.60 8.09
N LEU A 16 -2.03 3.34 7.07
CA LEU A 16 -1.30 2.09 6.92
C LEU A 16 0.15 2.41 6.61
N TYR A 17 1.05 1.91 7.43
CA TYR A 17 2.49 1.96 7.23
C TYR A 17 2.99 0.55 7.06
N ARG A 18 3.87 0.33 6.08
CA ARG A 18 4.49 -0.98 5.92
C ARG A 18 5.89 -0.90 5.34
N THR A 19 6.66 -1.94 5.59
CA THR A 19 7.93 -2.18 4.93
C THR A 19 7.74 -2.46 3.44
N SER A 20 8.79 -2.20 2.66
CA SER A 20 8.84 -2.51 1.22
C SER A 20 8.91 -4.02 0.99
N GLY A 21 8.68 -4.45 -0.26
CA GLY A 21 8.84 -5.85 -0.65
C GLY A 21 10.25 -6.42 -0.45
N GLU A 22 11.27 -5.56 -0.48
CA GLU A 22 12.68 -5.94 -0.32
C GLU A 22 13.10 -6.09 1.15
N ALA A 23 12.24 -5.71 2.11
CA ALA A 23 12.58 -5.83 3.52
C ALA A 23 12.61 -7.30 3.96
N LYS A 24 13.70 -7.72 4.62
CA LYS A 24 13.84 -9.07 5.18
C LYS A 24 12.76 -9.40 6.21
N LYS A 25 12.38 -8.41 7.00
CA LYS A 25 11.33 -8.50 8.03
C LYS A 25 10.15 -7.66 7.56
N GLN A 26 9.03 -8.31 7.28
CA GLN A 26 7.83 -7.60 6.86
C GLN A 26 7.11 -7.04 8.09
N ILE A 27 6.72 -5.77 8.04
CA ILE A 27 5.94 -5.13 9.10
C ILE A 27 4.80 -4.36 8.45
N VAL A 28 3.59 -4.53 8.98
CA VAL A 28 2.39 -3.80 8.57
C VAL A 28 1.71 -3.22 9.80
N LEU A 29 1.66 -1.91 9.89
CA LEU A 29 1.07 -1.17 11.01
C LEU A 29 -0.14 -0.38 10.53
N TYR A 30 -1.24 -0.54 11.25
CA TYR A 30 -2.45 0.25 11.10
C TYR A 30 -2.45 1.30 12.21
N ASP A 31 -2.84 2.51 11.85
CA ASP A 31 -2.86 3.64 12.78
C ASP A 31 -4.17 4.42 12.64
N TYR A 32 -4.97 4.38 13.71
CA TYR A 32 -6.23 5.10 13.74
C TYR A 32 -6.00 6.57 14.06
N GLN A 33 -6.50 7.45 13.20
CA GLN A 33 -6.41 8.90 13.39
C GLN A 33 -7.77 9.59 13.22
N PRO A 34 -8.06 10.61 14.04
CA PRO A 34 -9.33 11.33 13.95
C PRO A 34 -9.41 12.18 12.68
N ASP A 35 -8.30 12.50 12.03
CA ASP A 35 -8.27 13.31 10.82
C ASP A 35 -7.18 12.84 9.84
N ARG A 36 -7.15 13.49 8.67
CA ARG A 36 -6.15 13.23 7.62
C ARG A 36 -5.03 14.28 7.60
N ARG A 37 -4.83 15.04 8.67
CA ARG A 37 -3.86 16.13 8.66
C ARG A 37 -2.45 15.57 8.47
N HIS A 38 -1.61 16.30 7.76
CA HIS A 38 -0.21 15.95 7.54
C HIS A 38 0.60 15.80 8.85
N THR A 39 0.13 16.36 9.97
CA THR A 39 0.75 16.18 11.28
C THR A 39 0.70 14.73 11.74
N ARG A 40 -0.31 13.94 11.32
CA ARG A 40 -0.44 12.54 11.73
C ARG A 40 0.70 11.64 11.22
N PRO A 41 0.98 11.57 9.91
CA PRO A 41 2.15 10.83 9.43
C PRO A 41 3.46 11.46 9.89
N LYS A 42 3.52 12.77 10.15
CA LYS A 42 4.72 13.42 10.71
C LYS A 42 5.03 12.90 12.12
N GLU A 43 4.04 12.85 13.00
CA GLU A 43 4.15 12.31 14.36
C GLU A 43 4.50 10.82 14.32
N PHE A 44 3.82 10.03 13.48
CA PHE A 44 4.07 8.59 13.37
C PHE A 44 5.49 8.26 12.88
N LEU A 45 6.02 9.05 11.94
CA LEU A 45 7.34 8.84 11.33
C LEU A 45 8.46 9.60 12.05
N GLU A 46 8.26 9.99 13.30
CA GLU A 46 9.31 10.60 14.11
C GLU A 46 10.53 9.66 14.21
N GLY A 47 11.72 10.19 13.95
CA GLY A 47 12.96 9.41 13.90
C GLY A 47 13.19 8.59 12.62
N PHE A 48 12.20 8.48 11.73
CA PHE A 48 12.38 7.78 10.44
C PHE A 48 13.13 8.66 9.43
N SER A 49 14.06 8.05 8.69
CA SER A 49 14.69 8.62 7.51
C SER A 49 14.76 7.58 6.39
N GLY A 50 14.53 8.01 5.15
CA GLY A 50 14.56 7.13 3.99
C GLY A 50 13.38 7.37 3.05
N TYR A 51 12.99 6.34 2.31
CA TYR A 51 11.96 6.45 1.28
C TYR A 51 10.56 6.13 1.82
N LEU A 52 9.56 6.91 1.39
CA LEU A 52 8.15 6.69 1.71
C LEU A 52 7.30 6.66 0.44
N HIS A 53 6.81 5.48 0.06
CA HIS A 53 5.88 5.33 -1.06
C HIS A 53 4.47 5.83 -0.71
N ALA A 54 3.93 6.75 -1.51
CA ALA A 54 2.65 7.40 -1.23
C ALA A 54 1.74 7.49 -2.48
N ASP A 55 0.44 7.67 -2.25
CA ASP A 55 -0.60 7.79 -3.28
C ASP A 55 -0.67 9.17 -3.96
N GLY A 56 0.22 10.09 -3.58
CA GLY A 56 0.23 11.47 -4.06
C GLY A 56 -0.72 12.40 -3.30
N TYR A 57 -1.18 12.03 -2.10
CA TYR A 57 -1.82 13.00 -1.20
C TYR A 57 -0.84 14.11 -0.83
N GLU A 58 -1.23 15.36 -1.08
CA GLU A 58 -0.38 16.54 -0.88
C GLU A 58 0.13 16.71 0.56
N GLY A 59 -0.57 16.14 1.55
CA GLY A 59 -0.13 16.17 2.94
C GLY A 59 1.24 15.53 3.15
N TYR A 60 1.60 14.52 2.36
CA TYR A 60 2.92 13.89 2.44
C TYR A 60 4.06 14.80 1.98
N HIS A 61 3.78 15.79 1.14
CA HIS A 61 4.80 16.74 0.66
C HIS A 61 5.21 17.76 1.73
N LYS A 62 4.56 17.74 2.91
CA LYS A 62 4.90 18.54 4.09
C LYS A 62 5.72 17.77 5.12
N LEU A 63 6.09 16.52 4.83
CA LEU A 63 6.95 15.73 5.68
C LEU A 63 8.39 16.29 5.66
N PRO A 64 9.17 16.07 6.73
CA PRO A 64 10.58 16.47 6.81
C PRO A 64 11.43 15.99 5.62
N GLU A 65 12.46 16.75 5.25
CA GLU A 65 13.29 16.49 4.07
C GLU A 65 14.05 15.16 4.10
N ASN A 66 14.34 14.64 5.29
CA ASN A 66 14.96 13.33 5.49
C ASN A 66 14.03 12.15 5.12
N ILE A 67 12.76 12.43 4.77
CA ILE A 67 11.79 11.47 4.24
C ILE A 67 11.55 11.75 2.75
N MET A 68 12.14 10.92 1.90
CA MET A 68 12.02 11.02 0.46
C MET A 68 10.74 10.34 -0.05
N ILE A 69 9.72 11.15 -0.34
CA ILE A 69 8.44 10.68 -0.92
C ILE A 69 8.63 10.03 -2.29
N VAL A 70 8.21 8.78 -2.48
CA VAL A 70 8.17 8.12 -3.79
C VAL A 70 6.72 8.07 -4.27
N GLY A 71 6.47 8.63 -5.44
CA GLY A 71 5.14 8.75 -6.02
C GLY A 71 4.64 7.43 -6.60
N CYS A 72 3.32 7.29 -6.73
CA CYS A 72 2.70 6.07 -7.22
C CYS A 72 2.24 6.19 -8.69
N LEU A 73 2.89 5.46 -9.61
CA LEU A 73 2.48 5.44 -11.02
C LEU A 73 1.07 4.86 -11.21
N ALA A 74 0.61 3.95 -10.34
CA ALA A 74 -0.73 3.37 -10.46
C ALA A 74 -1.84 4.43 -10.29
N HIS A 75 -1.60 5.46 -9.47
CA HIS A 75 -2.52 6.58 -9.30
C HIS A 75 -2.55 7.48 -10.53
N LEU A 76 -1.39 7.73 -11.14
CA LEU A 76 -1.31 8.43 -12.42
C LEU A 76 -2.07 7.68 -13.52
N ARG A 77 -1.81 6.38 -13.69
CA ARG A 77 -2.52 5.51 -14.63
C ARG A 77 -4.03 5.54 -14.40
N ARG A 78 -4.48 5.48 -13.14
CA ARG A 78 -5.90 5.52 -12.77
C ARG A 78 -6.57 6.81 -13.25
N LYS A 79 -5.90 7.97 -13.19
CA LYS A 79 -6.43 9.24 -13.73
C LYS A 79 -6.73 9.16 -15.23
N PHE A 80 -5.79 8.64 -16.02
CA PHE A 80 -6.02 8.44 -17.46
C PHE A 80 -7.12 7.41 -17.72
N PHE A 81 -7.09 6.29 -17.01
CA PHE A 81 -8.05 5.20 -17.19
C PHE A 81 -9.48 5.60 -16.80
N ASP A 82 -9.68 6.34 -15.72
CA ASP A 82 -11.00 6.83 -15.32
C ASP A 82 -11.55 7.85 -16.32
N GLY A 83 -10.68 8.67 -16.93
CA GLY A 83 -11.07 9.49 -18.08
C GLY A 83 -11.50 8.66 -19.28
N LEU A 84 -10.77 7.58 -19.57
CA LEU A 84 -11.06 6.69 -20.70
C LEU A 84 -12.43 6.01 -20.55
N LYS A 85 -12.83 5.62 -19.32
CA LYS A 85 -14.15 5.03 -19.04
C LYS A 85 -15.33 5.93 -19.39
N ILE A 86 -15.13 7.24 -19.39
CA ILE A 86 -16.17 8.24 -19.64
C ILE A 86 -16.36 8.46 -21.15
N LEU A 87 -15.36 8.14 -21.98
CA LEU A 87 -15.46 8.30 -23.42
C LEU A 87 -16.38 7.22 -24.05
N PRO A 88 -17.15 7.58 -25.09
CA PRO A 88 -17.80 6.61 -25.97
C PRO A 88 -16.77 5.65 -26.59
N GLU A 89 -17.15 4.39 -26.82
CA GLU A 89 -16.23 3.34 -27.31
C GLU A 89 -15.53 3.74 -28.61
N GLU A 90 -16.25 4.40 -29.52
CA GLU A 90 -15.75 4.80 -30.84
C GLU A 90 -14.63 5.85 -30.72
N LYS A 91 -14.58 6.60 -29.61
CA LYS A 91 -13.58 7.64 -29.35
C LYS A 91 -12.41 7.15 -28.51
N LYS A 92 -12.43 5.91 -27.99
CA LYS A 92 -11.36 5.41 -27.10
C LYS A 92 -10.07 5.10 -27.84
N LYS A 93 -10.17 4.46 -29.01
CA LYS A 93 -9.04 3.87 -29.75
C LYS A 93 -7.93 4.87 -30.07
N ASP A 94 -8.28 6.10 -30.41
CA ASP A 94 -7.31 7.15 -30.78
C ASP A 94 -7.22 8.26 -29.72
N SER A 95 -7.71 8.00 -28.51
CA SER A 95 -7.73 9.02 -27.44
C SER A 95 -6.35 9.20 -26.81
N LEU A 96 -6.04 10.46 -26.46
CA LEU A 96 -4.88 10.79 -25.62
C LEU A 96 -4.95 10.13 -24.24
N LEU A 97 -6.16 9.82 -23.76
CA LEU A 97 -6.37 9.09 -22.51
C LEU A 97 -5.85 7.66 -22.62
N LEU A 98 -6.14 6.95 -23.72
CA LEU A 98 -5.61 5.61 -23.97
C LEU A 98 -4.09 5.65 -24.09
N LYS A 99 -3.54 6.59 -24.86
CA LYS A 99 -2.08 6.76 -25.00
C LYS A 99 -1.38 6.92 -23.64
N GLY A 100 -1.97 7.68 -22.71
CA GLY A 100 -1.45 7.83 -21.35
C GLY A 100 -1.50 6.53 -20.54
N VAL A 101 -2.55 5.71 -20.70
CA VAL A 101 -2.64 4.37 -20.10
C VAL A 101 -1.57 3.44 -20.67
N GLU A 102 -1.35 3.46 -21.99
CA GLU A 102 -0.38 2.61 -22.67
C GLU A 102 1.06 2.90 -22.24
N TYR A 103 1.44 4.17 -22.07
CA TYR A 103 2.74 4.54 -21.49
C TYR A 103 2.92 3.93 -20.10
N CYS A 104 1.92 4.08 -19.24
CA CYS A 104 1.96 3.51 -17.89
C CYS A 104 2.04 1.97 -17.94
N ASP A 105 1.27 1.32 -18.81
CA ASP A 105 1.23 -0.14 -18.94
C ASP A 105 2.54 -0.72 -19.44
N ARG A 106 3.24 -0.02 -20.34
CA ARG A 106 4.59 -0.39 -20.77
C ARG A 106 5.60 -0.30 -19.62
N LEU A 107 5.56 0.76 -18.81
CA LEU A 107 6.42 0.86 -17.62
C LEU A 107 6.13 -0.25 -16.60
N PHE A 108 4.85 -0.54 -16.33
CA PHE A 108 4.47 -1.67 -15.47
C PHE A 108 4.86 -3.02 -16.04
N ARG A 109 4.88 -3.18 -17.37
CA ARG A 109 5.36 -4.39 -18.03
C ARG A 109 6.86 -4.59 -17.77
N TYR A 110 7.67 -3.56 -17.94
CA TYR A 110 9.10 -3.64 -17.61
C TYR A 110 9.33 -4.02 -16.15
N GLU A 111 8.58 -3.42 -15.21
CA GLU A 111 8.71 -3.79 -13.79
C GLU A 111 8.32 -5.25 -13.49
N ARG A 112 7.39 -5.84 -14.25
CA ARG A 112 7.10 -7.28 -14.16
C ARG A 112 8.26 -8.13 -14.70
N GLU A 113 8.87 -7.70 -15.80
CA GLU A 113 10.06 -8.36 -16.37
C GLU A 113 11.27 -8.25 -15.44
N PHE A 114 11.35 -7.21 -14.61
CA PHE A 114 12.46 -6.99 -13.67
C PHE A 114 12.22 -7.54 -12.26
N ALA A 115 11.07 -8.18 -12.01
CA ALA A 115 10.63 -8.54 -10.66
C ALA A 115 11.57 -9.53 -9.94
N LEU A 116 12.27 -10.37 -10.69
CA LEU A 116 13.20 -11.38 -10.17
C LEU A 116 14.68 -10.95 -10.28
N LEU A 117 14.95 -9.75 -10.78
CA LEU A 117 16.31 -9.23 -10.85
C LEU A 117 16.77 -8.75 -9.47
N GLU A 118 18.06 -8.87 -9.23
CA GLU A 118 18.70 -8.27 -8.07
C GLU A 118 18.60 -6.73 -8.14
N THR A 119 18.76 -6.08 -6.98
CA THR A 119 18.56 -4.63 -6.85
C THR A 119 19.38 -3.82 -7.88
N ASP A 120 20.65 -4.13 -8.05
CA ASP A 120 21.55 -3.37 -8.93
C ASP A 120 21.24 -3.62 -10.42
N GLU A 121 20.96 -4.88 -10.79
CA GLU A 121 20.55 -5.24 -12.15
C GLU A 121 19.21 -4.59 -12.52
N ARG A 122 18.26 -4.57 -11.58
CA ARG A 122 16.98 -3.88 -11.75
C ARG A 122 17.17 -2.39 -12.00
N LEU A 123 18.07 -1.75 -11.25
CA LEU A 123 18.40 -0.34 -11.45
C LEU A 123 19.03 -0.10 -12.83
N GLU A 124 19.98 -0.93 -13.25
CA GLU A 124 20.61 -0.84 -14.58
C GLU A 124 19.56 -0.96 -15.70
N ARG A 125 18.67 -1.96 -15.61
CA ARG A 125 17.57 -2.14 -16.57
C ARG A 125 16.62 -0.95 -16.59
N ARG A 126 16.29 -0.37 -15.43
CA ARG A 126 15.49 0.86 -15.34
C ARG A 126 16.17 2.02 -16.03
N GLN A 127 17.47 2.24 -15.83
CA GLN A 127 18.21 3.33 -16.49
C GLN A 127 18.27 3.14 -18.01
N ARG A 128 18.45 1.90 -18.49
CA ARG A 128 18.57 1.60 -19.92
C ARG A 128 17.23 1.63 -20.67
N ILE A 129 16.14 1.17 -20.05
CA ILE A 129 14.86 0.92 -20.75
C ILE A 129 13.71 1.76 -20.20
N SER A 130 13.50 1.77 -18.88
CA SER A 130 12.37 2.49 -18.27
C SER A 130 12.55 4.01 -18.34
N LYS A 131 13.77 4.51 -18.10
CA LYS A 131 14.05 5.95 -18.08
C LYS A 131 13.84 6.64 -19.43
N PRO A 132 14.33 6.10 -20.57
CA PRO A 132 14.00 6.67 -21.88
C PRO A 132 12.49 6.74 -22.15
N LEU A 133 11.74 5.70 -21.81
CA LEU A 133 10.28 5.68 -21.96
C LEU A 133 9.59 6.71 -21.04
N PHE A 134 10.10 6.86 -19.82
CA PHE A 134 9.60 7.84 -18.86
C PHE A 134 9.81 9.27 -19.37
N GLU A 135 11.00 9.59 -19.88
CA GLU A 135 11.28 10.90 -20.47
C GLU A 135 10.47 11.16 -21.74
N GLU A 136 10.28 10.14 -22.60
CA GLU A 136 9.39 10.23 -23.76
C GLU A 136 7.95 10.57 -23.34
N PHE A 137 7.43 9.85 -22.35
CA PHE A 137 6.10 10.09 -21.79
C PHE A 137 5.97 11.53 -21.26
N TYR A 138 6.93 12.02 -20.47
CA TYR A 138 6.85 13.37 -19.95
C TYR A 138 7.06 14.45 -21.01
N SER A 139 7.91 14.23 -22.01
CA SER A 139 8.02 15.11 -23.17
C SER A 139 6.69 15.22 -23.92
N TRP A 140 5.97 14.10 -24.07
CA TRP A 140 4.62 14.10 -24.64
C TRP A 140 3.64 14.88 -23.76
N ILE A 141 3.64 14.68 -22.44
CA ILE A 141 2.77 15.40 -21.49
C ILE A 141 2.99 16.91 -21.52
N GLU A 142 4.24 17.39 -21.63
CA GLU A 142 4.52 18.82 -21.70
C GLU A 142 4.05 19.46 -23.02
N GLY A 143 4.02 18.70 -24.11
CA GLY A 143 3.48 19.16 -25.40
C GLY A 143 1.95 19.27 -25.45
N LEU A 144 1.22 18.81 -24.44
CA LEU A 144 -0.25 18.81 -24.45
C LEU A 144 -0.84 20.14 -23.96
N ASN A 145 -1.66 20.76 -24.83
CA ASN A 145 -2.56 21.86 -24.48
C ASN A 145 -3.96 21.29 -24.17
N VAL A 146 -4.32 21.28 -22.90
CA VAL A 146 -5.54 20.62 -22.40
C VAL A 146 -6.37 21.57 -21.54
N LEU A 147 -7.70 21.44 -21.64
CA LEU A 147 -8.62 22.18 -20.78
C LEU A 147 -8.51 21.65 -19.33
N PRO A 148 -8.18 22.49 -18.32
CA PRO A 148 -7.92 22.04 -16.95
C PRO A 148 -9.08 21.26 -16.30
N GLY A 149 -10.33 21.61 -16.61
CA GLY A 149 -11.52 20.94 -16.06
C GLY A 149 -11.82 19.57 -16.67
N SER A 150 -11.25 19.25 -17.83
CA SER A 150 -11.49 17.98 -18.52
C SER A 150 -10.85 16.80 -17.78
N THR A 151 -11.32 15.59 -18.05
CA THR A 151 -10.75 14.35 -17.48
C THR A 151 -9.27 14.18 -17.88
N LEU A 152 -8.94 14.47 -19.14
CA LEU A 152 -7.57 14.52 -19.63
C LEU A 152 -6.75 15.63 -18.94
N GLY A 153 -7.31 16.82 -18.79
CA GLY A 153 -6.66 17.94 -18.10
C GLY A 153 -6.28 17.60 -16.66
N LYS A 154 -7.17 16.93 -15.93
CA LYS A 154 -6.89 16.44 -14.56
C LYS A 154 -5.78 15.39 -14.54
N ALA A 155 -5.72 14.50 -15.52
CA ALA A 155 -4.67 13.48 -15.61
C ALA A 155 -3.30 14.10 -15.94
N VAL A 156 -3.25 15.00 -16.93
CA VAL A 156 -2.04 15.76 -17.31
C VAL A 156 -1.55 16.63 -16.16
N HIS A 157 -2.44 17.33 -15.47
CA HIS A 157 -2.09 18.13 -14.30
C HIS A 157 -1.47 17.27 -13.19
N TYR A 158 -2.09 16.11 -12.89
CA TYR A 158 -1.54 15.18 -11.90
C TYR A 158 -0.17 14.65 -12.32
N ALA A 159 0.02 14.31 -13.60
CA ALA A 159 1.32 13.90 -14.15
C ALA A 159 2.40 14.95 -13.88
N ARG A 160 2.13 16.21 -14.25
CA ARG A 160 3.07 17.34 -14.09
C ARG A 160 3.45 17.55 -12.62
N VAL A 161 2.46 17.62 -11.73
CA VAL A 161 2.70 17.87 -10.29
C VAL A 161 3.45 16.70 -9.64
N GLN A 162 3.17 15.46 -10.04
CA GLN A 162 3.73 14.27 -9.42
C GLN A 162 5.04 13.78 -10.04
N ARG A 163 5.49 14.34 -11.17
CA ARG A 163 6.70 13.94 -11.91
C ARG A 163 7.88 13.66 -10.99
N LYS A 164 8.28 14.65 -10.19
CA LYS A 164 9.45 14.59 -9.31
C LYS A 164 9.37 13.52 -8.22
N TYR A 165 8.18 13.06 -7.88
CA TYR A 165 7.98 11.99 -6.90
C TYR A 165 7.95 10.63 -7.58
N ILE A 166 7.26 10.53 -8.73
CA ILE A 166 7.18 9.28 -9.48
C ILE A 166 8.57 8.92 -10.02
N GLU A 167 9.31 9.85 -10.63
CA GLU A 167 10.64 9.56 -11.21
C GLU A 167 11.65 8.94 -10.23
N ARG A 168 11.46 9.14 -8.92
CA ARG A 168 12.33 8.59 -7.87
C ARG A 168 12.43 7.07 -7.91
N TYR A 169 11.40 6.33 -8.37
CA TYR A 169 11.52 4.86 -8.47
C TYR A 169 12.64 4.43 -9.43
N LEU A 170 13.06 5.30 -10.36
CA LEU A 170 14.17 5.04 -11.27
C LEU A 170 15.55 5.22 -10.60
N THR A 171 15.63 5.83 -9.41
CA THR A 171 16.90 6.19 -8.76
C THR A 171 17.51 5.09 -7.91
N ASP A 172 16.71 4.10 -7.49
CA ASP A 172 17.14 3.02 -6.62
C ASP A 172 16.32 1.75 -6.91
N GLY A 173 17.01 0.62 -7.12
CA GLY A 173 16.40 -0.66 -7.49
C GLY A 173 15.48 -1.24 -6.41
N ARG A 174 15.62 -0.84 -5.15
CA ARG A 174 14.78 -1.32 -4.03
C ARG A 174 13.39 -0.68 -4.03
N LEU A 175 13.22 0.42 -4.76
CA LEU A 175 11.97 1.17 -4.79
C LEU A 175 10.94 0.49 -5.68
N GLU A 176 9.68 0.50 -5.25
CA GLU A 176 8.54 0.05 -6.03
C GLU A 176 7.98 1.18 -6.91
N ILE A 177 7.51 0.87 -8.12
CA ILE A 177 6.86 1.82 -9.05
C ILE A 177 5.49 2.32 -8.56
N SER A 178 4.90 1.64 -7.55
CA SER A 178 3.56 1.93 -7.05
C SER A 178 3.42 1.56 -5.58
N ASN A 179 2.48 2.20 -4.88
CA ASN A 179 2.10 1.84 -3.51
C ASN A 179 1.05 0.72 -3.43
N ASN A 180 0.86 -0.05 -4.52
CA ASN A 180 -0.16 -1.11 -4.62
C ASN A 180 -0.02 -2.16 -3.50
N ARG A 181 1.19 -2.38 -3.00
CA ARG A 181 1.44 -3.26 -1.86
C ARG A 181 0.74 -2.76 -0.59
N ALA A 182 0.84 -1.47 -0.27
CA ALA A 182 0.10 -0.85 0.82
C ALA A 182 -1.42 -0.89 0.58
N GLU A 183 -1.89 -0.59 -0.65
CA GLU A 183 -3.32 -0.71 -0.99
C GLU A 183 -3.85 -2.13 -0.79
N ARG A 184 -3.05 -3.16 -1.09
CA ARG A 184 -3.45 -4.57 -0.83
C ARG A 184 -3.54 -4.86 0.66
N SER A 185 -2.59 -4.38 1.46
CA SER A 185 -2.62 -4.59 2.90
C SER A 185 -3.78 -3.88 3.58
N ILE A 186 -4.25 -2.70 3.12
CA ILE A 186 -5.40 -2.05 3.78
C ILE A 186 -6.76 -2.70 3.44
N LYS A 187 -6.86 -3.47 2.34
CA LYS A 187 -8.12 -4.07 1.87
C LYS A 187 -8.84 -4.96 2.90
N PRO A 188 -8.16 -5.90 3.60
CA PRO A 188 -8.79 -6.70 4.65
C PRO A 188 -9.54 -5.86 5.69
N PHE A 189 -8.95 -4.75 6.15
CA PHE A 189 -9.60 -3.81 7.07
C PHE A 189 -10.80 -3.12 6.42
N VAL A 190 -10.67 -2.65 5.18
CA VAL A 190 -11.75 -1.95 4.46
C VAL A 190 -12.97 -2.85 4.26
N ILE A 191 -12.74 -4.15 4.05
CA ILE A 191 -13.81 -5.16 3.94
C ILE A 191 -14.36 -5.49 5.32
N GLY A 192 -13.51 -5.84 6.28
CA GLY A 192 -13.90 -6.27 7.63
C GLY A 192 -14.70 -5.21 8.39
N ARG A 193 -14.33 -3.93 8.30
CA ARG A 193 -15.03 -2.84 8.99
C ARG A 193 -16.49 -2.67 8.57
N LYS A 194 -16.89 -3.16 7.39
CA LYS A 194 -18.30 -3.15 6.95
C LYS A 194 -19.14 -4.20 7.69
N ASN A 195 -18.50 -5.24 8.20
CA ASN A 195 -19.15 -6.39 8.83
C ASN A 195 -19.08 -6.34 10.37
N TRP A 196 -18.34 -5.39 10.96
CA TRP A 196 -18.08 -5.35 12.40
C TRP A 196 -18.88 -4.26 13.09
N LEU A 197 -19.85 -4.70 13.88
CA LEU A 197 -20.77 -3.85 14.63
C LEU A 197 -20.08 -2.93 15.66
N PHE A 198 -18.80 -3.12 16.00
CA PHE A 198 -18.09 -2.39 17.06
C PHE A 198 -17.05 -1.36 16.57
N SER A 199 -16.92 -1.16 15.25
CA SER A 199 -15.97 -0.18 14.67
C SER A 199 -16.44 1.29 14.79
N TYR A 200 -17.48 1.57 15.58
CA TYR A 200 -18.09 2.91 15.68
C TYR A 200 -17.53 3.79 16.81
N THR A 201 -16.60 3.29 17.62
CA THR A 201 -15.93 4.04 18.70
C THR A 201 -14.41 4.15 18.45
N PRO A 202 -13.75 5.24 18.89
CA PRO A 202 -12.29 5.38 18.80
C PRO A 202 -11.53 4.22 19.44
N ALA A 203 -12.03 3.73 20.58
CA ALA A 203 -11.44 2.58 21.26
C ALA A 203 -11.51 1.31 20.39
N GLY A 204 -12.67 1.03 19.77
CA GLY A 204 -12.82 -0.10 18.86
C GLY A 204 -11.93 0.00 17.61
N ALA A 205 -11.74 1.21 17.06
CA ALA A 205 -10.84 1.42 15.93
C ALA A 205 -9.36 1.27 16.31
N ARG A 206 -8.94 1.76 17.49
CA ARG A 206 -7.58 1.53 18.00
C ARG A 206 -7.33 0.04 18.26
N ALA A 207 -8.27 -0.67 18.88
CA ALA A 207 -8.18 -2.11 19.08
C ALA A 207 -8.08 -2.85 17.73
N SER A 208 -8.87 -2.44 16.74
CA SER A 208 -8.81 -2.99 15.38
C SER A 208 -7.44 -2.73 14.73
N ALA A 209 -6.90 -1.52 14.89
CA ALA A 209 -5.59 -1.17 14.37
C ALA A 209 -4.48 -2.07 14.94
N VAL A 210 -4.46 -2.28 16.27
CA VAL A 210 -3.52 -3.21 16.92
C VAL A 210 -3.68 -4.63 16.38
N TYR A 211 -4.91 -5.15 16.38
CA TYR A 211 -5.20 -6.51 15.94
C TYR A 211 -4.78 -6.76 14.48
N TYR A 212 -5.16 -5.87 13.56
CA TYR A 212 -4.77 -6.00 12.16
C TYR A 212 -3.26 -5.84 11.97
N SER A 213 -2.59 -4.99 12.75
CA SER A 213 -1.14 -4.86 12.67
C SER A 213 -0.45 -6.18 12.99
N ILE A 214 -0.87 -6.85 14.07
CA ILE A 214 -0.33 -8.15 14.48
C ILE A 214 -0.62 -9.22 13.43
N VAL A 215 -1.89 -9.36 13.03
CA VAL A 215 -2.33 -10.44 12.14
C VAL A 215 -1.75 -10.28 10.73
N ILE A 216 -1.81 -9.08 10.15
CA ILE A 216 -1.32 -8.88 8.78
C ILE A 216 0.19 -8.94 8.73
N THR A 217 0.89 -8.48 9.78
CA THR A 217 2.34 -8.69 9.89
C THR A 217 2.67 -10.18 9.98
N ALA A 218 1.93 -10.97 10.75
CA ALA A 218 2.12 -12.42 10.81
C ALA A 218 1.92 -13.09 9.44
N ILE A 219 0.85 -12.74 8.71
CA ILE A 219 0.59 -13.26 7.36
C ILE A 219 1.73 -12.90 6.40
N GLU A 220 2.21 -11.66 6.43
CA GLU A 220 3.28 -11.20 5.52
C GLU A 220 4.65 -11.82 5.83
N ASN A 221 4.85 -12.39 7.03
CA ASN A 221 6.02 -13.20 7.38
C ASN A 221 5.78 -14.72 7.22
N GLY A 222 4.66 -15.13 6.60
CA GLY A 222 4.36 -16.53 6.31
C GLY A 222 3.83 -17.35 7.49
N LEU A 223 3.38 -16.68 8.56
CA LEU A 223 2.83 -17.36 9.73
C LEU A 223 1.34 -17.68 9.53
N ASN A 224 0.89 -18.75 10.19
CA ASN A 224 -0.52 -19.00 10.42
C ASN A 224 -1.02 -18.12 11.58
N PRO A 225 -1.95 -17.17 11.34
CA PRO A 225 -2.39 -16.24 12.37
C PRO A 225 -3.01 -16.92 13.60
N TYR A 226 -3.69 -18.04 13.43
CA TYR A 226 -4.31 -18.75 14.55
C TYR A 226 -3.24 -19.37 15.44
N GLU A 227 -2.33 -20.17 14.87
CA GLU A 227 -1.26 -20.81 15.63
C GLU A 227 -0.32 -19.76 16.26
N TYR A 228 0.00 -18.69 15.52
CA TYR A 228 0.79 -17.59 16.03
C TYR A 228 0.14 -16.89 17.22
N LEU A 229 -1.14 -16.50 17.13
CA LEU A 229 -1.84 -15.86 18.24
C LEU A 229 -1.98 -16.79 19.44
N LYS A 230 -2.27 -18.08 19.21
CA LYS A 230 -2.31 -19.10 20.27
C LYS A 230 -0.97 -19.19 20.98
N TRP A 231 0.13 -19.23 20.24
CA TRP A 231 1.47 -19.25 20.81
C TRP A 231 1.78 -17.98 21.61
N VAL A 232 1.55 -16.79 21.04
CA VAL A 232 1.74 -15.50 21.74
C VAL A 232 0.94 -15.46 23.05
N LEU A 233 -0.33 -15.84 23.03
CA LEU A 233 -1.20 -15.86 24.21
C LEU A 233 -0.79 -16.91 25.26
N THR A 234 -0.05 -17.95 24.85
CA THR A 234 0.53 -18.95 25.77
C THR A 234 1.82 -18.45 26.41
N GLN A 235 2.66 -17.76 25.62
CA GLN A 235 3.98 -17.27 26.05
C GLN A 235 3.89 -16.00 26.89
N MET A 236 3.08 -15.03 26.47
CA MET A 236 3.05 -13.68 27.04
C MET A 236 2.75 -13.63 28.55
N PRO A 237 1.81 -14.43 29.11
CA PRO A 237 1.58 -14.47 30.57
C PRO A 237 2.74 -15.05 31.39
N ASN A 238 3.69 -15.74 30.74
CA ASN A 238 4.81 -16.43 31.36
C ASN A 238 6.16 -15.85 30.94
N LEU A 239 6.18 -14.65 30.36
CA LEU A 239 7.37 -14.00 29.85
C LEU A 239 8.50 -13.97 30.89
N GLY A 240 9.70 -14.40 30.50
CA GLY A 240 10.89 -14.45 31.35
C GLY A 240 10.98 -15.67 32.27
N LYS A 241 9.98 -16.55 32.31
CA LYS A 241 10.07 -17.82 33.05
C LYS A 241 10.86 -18.87 32.25
N PRO A 242 11.57 -19.81 32.91
CA PRO A 242 12.24 -20.92 32.22
C PRO A 242 11.28 -21.70 31.32
N GLY A 243 11.66 -21.91 30.05
CA GLY A 243 10.85 -22.61 29.05
C GLY A 243 9.83 -21.73 28.31
N TYR A 244 9.78 -20.42 28.59
CA TYR A 244 8.95 -19.46 27.88
C TYR A 244 9.80 -18.36 27.23
N ALA A 245 9.19 -17.57 26.34
CA ALA A 245 9.84 -16.45 25.70
C ALA A 245 10.49 -15.50 26.72
N SER A 246 11.72 -15.08 26.46
CA SER A 246 12.50 -14.25 27.39
C SER A 246 12.13 -12.77 27.29
N SER A 247 11.68 -12.32 26.11
CA SER A 247 11.36 -10.93 25.83
C SER A 247 10.24 -10.80 24.79
N VAL A 248 9.69 -9.58 24.64
CA VAL A 248 8.62 -9.30 23.68
C VAL A 248 9.12 -9.41 22.23
N GLU A 249 10.41 -9.13 22.00
CA GLU A 249 11.06 -9.22 20.69
C GLU A 249 11.00 -10.64 20.13
N GLU A 250 11.15 -11.65 20.98
CA GLU A 250 10.99 -13.06 20.59
C GLU A 250 9.58 -13.39 20.13
N LEU A 251 8.58 -12.64 20.62
CA LEU A 251 7.18 -12.81 20.25
C LEU A 251 6.81 -12.12 18.94
N LEU A 252 7.68 -11.30 18.34
CA LEU A 252 7.35 -10.56 17.12
C LEU A 252 7.14 -11.52 15.93
N PRO A 253 6.26 -11.18 14.97
CA PRO A 253 6.02 -12.07 13.83
C PRO A 253 7.22 -12.24 12.88
N CYS A 254 8.27 -11.44 13.05
CA CYS A 254 9.53 -11.51 12.31
C CYS A 254 10.72 -11.99 13.17
N SER A 255 10.42 -12.60 14.31
CA SER A 255 11.38 -13.21 15.22
C SER A 255 11.96 -14.50 14.62
N GLU A 256 13.25 -14.76 14.87
CA GLU A 256 13.97 -15.92 14.36
C GLU A 256 13.81 -17.16 15.25
N VAL A 257 13.28 -16.98 16.47
CA VAL A 257 13.09 -18.05 17.46
C VAL A 257 11.66 -18.59 17.49
N LEU A 258 10.83 -18.20 16.50
CA LEU A 258 9.46 -18.68 16.41
C LEU A 258 9.43 -20.20 16.20
N PRO A 259 8.55 -20.92 16.90
CA PRO A 259 8.46 -22.37 16.81
C PRO A 259 7.88 -22.78 15.44
N LYS A 260 8.25 -23.96 14.93
CA LYS A 260 7.87 -24.39 13.56
C LYS A 260 6.35 -24.50 13.37
N GLU A 261 5.63 -24.76 14.44
CA GLU A 261 4.19 -24.95 14.48
C GLU A 261 3.43 -23.67 14.09
N VAL A 262 4.00 -22.47 14.31
CA VAL A 262 3.34 -21.21 13.89
C VAL A 262 3.44 -20.97 12.39
N TYR A 263 4.29 -21.71 11.68
CA TYR A 263 4.39 -21.71 10.22
C TYR A 263 3.51 -22.80 9.57
N ALA A 264 2.76 -23.56 10.37
CA ALA A 264 1.94 -24.65 9.85
C ALA A 264 0.97 -24.12 8.77
N PRO A 265 0.89 -24.76 7.59
CA PRO A 265 0.03 -24.28 6.53
C PRO A 265 -1.41 -24.23 7.04
N PHE A 266 -2.16 -23.19 6.65
CA PHE A 266 -3.62 -23.32 6.65
C PHE A 266 -3.93 -24.64 5.96
N SER A 267 -4.77 -25.50 6.56
CA SER A 267 -5.40 -26.51 5.72
C SER A 267 -6.05 -25.71 4.61
N LYS A 268 -5.52 -25.84 3.38
CA LYS A 268 -6.30 -25.45 2.23
C LYS A 268 -7.52 -26.35 2.40
N LYS A 269 -8.67 -25.79 2.73
CA LYS A 269 -9.90 -26.37 2.19
C LYS A 269 -9.57 -26.62 0.74
N GLU A 270 -9.59 -27.89 0.32
CA GLU A 270 -9.58 -28.21 -1.09
C GLU A 270 -10.52 -27.22 -1.78
N PRO A 271 -10.16 -26.68 -2.96
CA PRO A 271 -11.08 -25.81 -3.68
C PRO A 271 -12.40 -26.57 -3.77
N GLU A 272 -13.43 -26.11 -3.04
CA GLU A 272 -14.74 -26.73 -3.05
C GLU A 272 -15.17 -26.73 -4.52
N GLN A 273 -15.16 -27.90 -5.15
CA GLN A 273 -15.47 -28.12 -6.57
C GLN A 273 -16.96 -27.96 -6.87
N TYR A 274 -17.67 -27.12 -6.11
CA TYR A 274 -19.11 -26.94 -6.24
C TYR A 274 -19.47 -25.46 -6.27
N ALA A 275 -20.03 -25.06 -7.41
CA ALA A 275 -20.67 -23.76 -7.57
C ALA A 275 -21.92 -23.69 -6.67
N VAL A 276 -21.93 -22.77 -5.70
CA VAL A 276 -23.15 -22.41 -4.97
C VAL A 276 -23.75 -21.18 -5.65
N VAL A 277 -24.79 -21.41 -6.45
CA VAL A 277 -25.67 -20.35 -6.94
C VAL A 277 -26.68 -20.05 -5.84
N SER A 278 -26.61 -18.86 -5.26
CA SER A 278 -27.71 -18.32 -4.45
C SER A 278 -28.36 -17.19 -5.23
N LYS A 279 -29.62 -17.41 -5.63
CA LYS A 279 -30.52 -16.38 -6.10
C LYS A 279 -31.06 -15.68 -4.86
N VAL A 280 -30.65 -14.44 -4.61
CA VAL A 280 -31.28 -13.59 -3.59
C VAL A 280 -32.08 -12.54 -4.35
N LEU A 281 -33.39 -12.48 -4.06
CA LEU A 281 -34.28 -11.40 -4.51
C LEU A 281 -33.82 -10.06 -3.93
#